data_AF-A0A923PNY7-F1
#
_entry.id   AF-A0A923PNY7-F1
#
_cell.length_a   1.000
_cell.length_b   1.000
_cell.length_c   1.000
_cell.angle_alpha   90.00
_cell.angle_beta   90.00
_cell.angle_gamma   90.00
#
_symmetry.space_group_name_H-M   'P 1'
#
loop_
_entity.id
_entity.type
_entity.pdbx_description
1 polymer ?
#
loop_
_entity_poly.entity_id
_entity_poly.type
_entity_poly.pdbx_seq_one_letter_code
_entity_poly.pdbx_strand_id
1 'polypeptide(L)'
;MIVAALAGGYVFLANLRPEPKAQPQVQAEVPPAKKAARYTIRSSDKLSLSVENHGELSTTVRVDSNGAISLRGAPEVRVLGLTIPEAVSAIKAAYLTKYAIGDSSVGITVDGYAPREATIGGQVCKPARYPLEVGATMTLRDLLFISRPAVAGGWGHRNGQVAGGAGHANPTQRIDQN
;
A
#
# COMPACT_ATOMS: atom_id res chain seq x y z
N MET A 1 11.44 80.81 32.30
CA MET A 1 10.24 81.04 33.11
C MET A 1 9.46 79.75 33.21
N ILE A 2 9.15 79.36 34.44
CA ILE A 2 8.38 78.20 34.85
C ILE A 2 6.91 78.43 34.48
N VAL A 3 6.24 77.45 33.88
CA VAL A 3 4.77 77.33 33.93
C VAL A 3 4.43 75.88 34.26
N ALA A 4 3.61 75.76 35.30
CA ALA A 4 3.17 74.53 35.96
C ALA A 4 1.67 74.28 35.66
N ALA A 5 1.19 73.14 36.18
CA ALA A 5 -0.19 72.81 36.57
C ALA A 5 -1.04 71.95 35.59
N LEU A 6 -1.00 70.63 35.88
CA LEU A 6 -2.10 69.75 36.31
C LEU A 6 -3.48 69.87 35.63
N ALA A 7 -3.91 68.78 34.98
CA ALA A 7 -5.25 68.23 35.13
C ALA A 7 -5.33 66.79 34.56
N GLY A 8 -6.01 65.90 35.29
CA GLY A 8 -6.66 64.73 34.69
C GLY A 8 -5.97 63.40 34.93
N GLY A 9 -6.27 62.78 36.08
CA GLY A 9 -6.08 61.34 36.24
C GLY A 9 -7.05 60.56 35.36
N TYR A 10 -6.56 59.46 34.78
CA TYR A 10 -7.37 58.29 34.53
C TYR A 10 -6.55 57.08 34.97
N VAL A 11 -7.06 56.42 36.00
CA VAL A 11 -6.56 55.14 36.50
C VAL A 11 -6.81 54.11 35.40
N PHE A 12 -5.74 53.67 34.72
CA PHE A 12 -5.80 52.51 33.85
C PHE A 12 -5.18 51.33 34.60
N LEU A 13 -6.01 50.36 34.93
CA LEU A 13 -5.62 49.10 35.54
C LEU A 13 -4.52 48.42 34.70
N ALA A 14 -3.32 48.32 35.28
CA ALA A 14 -2.23 47.53 34.75
C ALA A 14 -2.63 46.05 34.77
N ASN A 15 -3.18 45.56 33.67
CA ASN A 15 -3.41 44.14 33.49
C ASN A 15 -2.06 43.51 33.12
N LEU A 16 -1.47 42.81 34.08
CA LEU A 16 -0.26 42.00 33.95
C LEU A 16 -0.47 40.99 32.80
N ARG A 17 0.14 41.24 31.65
CA ARG A 17 0.34 40.19 30.64
C ARG A 17 1.39 39.23 31.18
N PRO A 18 1.10 37.95 31.43
CA PRO A 18 2.16 36.98 31.64
C PRO A 18 2.91 36.80 30.33
N GLU A 19 4.24 36.95 30.39
CA GLU A 19 5.15 36.62 29.30
C GLU A 19 4.96 35.15 28.88
N PRO A 20 4.90 34.84 27.57
CA PRO A 20 4.98 33.46 27.12
C PRO A 20 6.40 32.97 27.40
N LYS A 21 6.57 32.21 28.48
CA LYS A 21 7.82 31.51 28.79
C LYS A 21 8.24 30.71 27.56
N ALA A 22 9.42 31.02 27.03
CA ALA A 22 10.08 30.26 25.99
C ALA A 22 10.21 28.80 26.44
N GLN A 23 9.38 27.93 25.88
CA GLN A 23 9.56 26.49 25.95
C GLN A 23 10.67 26.10 24.98
N PRO A 24 11.63 25.24 25.38
CA PRO A 24 12.60 24.68 24.46
C PRO A 24 11.83 23.95 23.37
N GLN A 25 11.91 24.46 22.14
CA GLN A 25 11.37 23.79 20.97
C GLN A 25 12.23 22.54 20.75
N VAL A 26 11.77 21.41 21.28
CA VAL A 26 12.28 20.09 20.88
C VAL A 26 11.90 19.94 19.41
N GLN A 27 12.85 20.27 18.54
CA GLN A 27 12.75 20.03 17.12
C GLN A 27 12.75 18.51 16.95
N ALA A 28 11.56 17.92 16.96
CA ALA A 28 11.38 16.53 16.62
C ALA A 28 11.92 16.35 15.21
N GLU A 29 13.08 15.71 15.08
CA GLU A 29 13.52 15.10 13.83
C GLU A 29 12.35 14.26 13.34
N VAL A 30 11.65 14.76 12.33
CA VAL A 30 10.70 13.97 11.57
C VAL A 30 11.50 12.77 11.04
N PRO A 31 11.25 11.53 11.50
CA PRO A 31 11.93 10.37 10.96
C PRO A 31 11.72 10.39 9.44
N PRO A 32 12.72 9.99 8.62
CA PRO A 32 12.60 10.07 7.18
C PRO A 32 11.32 9.34 6.78
N ALA A 33 10.31 10.11 6.35
CA ALA A 33 9.05 9.58 5.90
C ALA A 33 9.40 8.59 4.79
N LYS A 34 9.27 7.29 5.09
CA LYS A 34 9.51 6.21 4.14
C LYS A 34 8.67 6.56 2.93
N LYS A 35 9.30 7.02 1.84
CA LYS A 35 8.59 7.54 0.66
C LYS A 35 7.63 6.46 0.24
N ALA A 36 6.33 6.66 0.47
CA ALA A 36 5.32 5.73 0.01
C ALA A 36 5.49 5.63 -1.50
N ALA A 37 5.89 4.46 -1.98
CA ALA A 37 6.10 4.24 -3.40
C ALA A 37 4.76 4.48 -4.10
N ARG A 38 4.67 5.56 -4.87
CA ARG A 38 3.45 5.88 -5.61
C ARG A 38 3.24 4.80 -6.66
N TYR A 39 2.01 4.30 -6.73
CA TYR A 39 1.65 3.30 -7.71
C TYR A 39 1.85 3.87 -9.13
N THR A 40 2.48 3.07 -9.98
CA THR A 40 2.66 3.35 -11.40
C THR A 40 2.00 2.24 -12.19
N ILE A 41 1.29 2.61 -13.24
CA ILE A 41 0.54 1.68 -14.09
C ILE A 41 1.51 0.74 -14.80
N ARG A 42 1.14 -0.53 -14.85
CA ARG A 42 1.92 -1.61 -15.48
C ARG A 42 1.15 -2.24 -16.63
N SER A 43 1.88 -2.89 -17.53
CA SER A 43 1.30 -3.79 -18.52
C SER A 43 0.45 -4.84 -17.81
N SER A 44 -0.64 -5.28 -18.45
CA SER A 44 -1.63 -6.20 -17.87
C SER A 44 -2.48 -5.66 -16.72
N ASP A 45 -2.34 -4.40 -16.31
CA ASP A 45 -3.34 -3.76 -15.45
C ASP A 45 -4.68 -3.62 -16.18
N LYS A 46 -5.78 -3.74 -15.44
CA LYS A 46 -7.14 -3.44 -15.90
C LYS A 46 -7.55 -2.09 -15.31
N LEU A 47 -7.80 -1.15 -16.19
CA LEU A 47 -8.18 0.22 -15.86
C LEU A 47 -9.65 0.43 -16.20
N SER A 48 -10.41 0.98 -15.27
CA SER A 48 -11.76 1.49 -15.48
C SER A 48 -11.68 3.00 -15.70
N LEU A 49 -12.11 3.45 -16.87
CA LEU A 49 -12.16 4.85 -17.24
C LEU A 49 -13.60 5.33 -17.13
N SER A 50 -13.78 6.47 -16.48
CA SER A 50 -15.06 7.15 -16.40
C SER A 50 -14.91 8.60 -16.85
N VAL A 51 -15.77 9.04 -17.75
CA VAL A 51 -15.82 10.44 -18.19
C VAL A 51 -17.14 11.05 -17.74
N GLU A 52 -17.05 12.16 -17.01
CA GLU A 52 -18.22 12.89 -16.55
C GLU A 52 -19.00 13.46 -17.75
N ASN A 53 -20.34 13.38 -17.69
CA ASN A 53 -21.27 13.79 -18.75
C ASN A 53 -21.16 13.00 -20.08
N HIS A 54 -20.30 11.98 -20.16
CA HIS A 54 -20.08 11.15 -21.36
C HIS A 54 -19.91 9.66 -21.01
N GLY A 55 -20.97 9.04 -20.48
CA GLY A 55 -20.96 7.63 -20.08
C GLY A 55 -20.70 6.65 -21.23
N GLU A 56 -20.94 7.06 -22.47
CA GLU A 56 -20.64 6.33 -23.69
C GLU A 56 -19.14 6.15 -23.95
N LEU A 57 -18.31 7.03 -23.38
CA LEU A 57 -16.85 6.96 -23.45
C LEU A 57 -16.25 6.18 -22.27
N SER A 58 -17.02 5.98 -21.20
CA SER A 58 -16.61 5.21 -20.03
C SER A 58 -16.45 3.74 -20.41
N THR A 59 -15.26 3.19 -20.16
CA THR A 59 -14.94 1.83 -20.57
C THR A 59 -13.84 1.23 -19.70
N THR A 60 -13.84 -0.10 -19.61
CA THR A 60 -12.80 -0.84 -18.90
C THR A 60 -11.86 -1.45 -19.93
N VAL A 61 -10.59 -1.05 -19.88
CA VAL A 61 -9.55 -1.49 -20.81
C VAL A 61 -8.40 -2.14 -20.07
N ARG A 62 -7.67 -3.01 -20.77
CA ARG A 62 -6.45 -3.63 -20.26
C ARG A 62 -5.24 -2.95 -20.90
N VAL A 63 -4.21 -2.68 -20.09
CA VAL A 63 -2.93 -2.18 -20.59
C VAL A 63 -2.23 -3.28 -21.35
N ASP A 64 -1.91 -3.03 -22.61
CA ASP A 64 -1.22 -3.99 -23.46
C ASP A 64 0.25 -4.17 -23.05
N SER A 65 0.86 -5.23 -23.58
CA SER A 65 2.29 -5.53 -23.50
C SER A 65 3.19 -4.36 -23.93
N ASN A 66 2.77 -3.57 -24.93
CA ASN A 66 3.48 -2.37 -25.39
C ASN A 66 3.39 -1.18 -24.40
N GLY A 67 2.55 -1.30 -23.35
CA GLY A 67 2.34 -0.30 -22.33
C GLY A 67 1.28 0.76 -22.64
N ALA A 68 0.42 0.52 -23.62
CA ALA A 68 -0.59 1.45 -24.06
C ALA A 68 -2.01 0.87 -23.95
N ILE A 69 -2.99 1.74 -24.09
CA ILE A 69 -4.42 1.41 -23.99
C ILE A 69 -5.16 1.92 -25.22
N SER A 70 -6.08 1.09 -25.71
CA SER A 70 -6.99 1.46 -26.80
C SER A 70 -8.21 2.15 -26.22
N LEU A 71 -8.38 3.43 -26.55
CA LEU A 71 -9.52 4.22 -26.11
C LEU A 71 -10.68 4.12 -27.12
N ARG A 72 -11.92 4.25 -26.63
CA ARG A 72 -13.10 4.24 -27.49
C ARG A 72 -13.19 5.55 -28.27
N GLY A 73 -12.98 5.50 -29.59
CA GLY A 73 -13.07 6.67 -30.47
C GLY A 73 -11.89 7.65 -30.39
N ALA A 74 -10.86 7.33 -29.62
CA ALA A 74 -9.65 8.13 -29.45
C ALA A 74 -8.39 7.32 -29.82
N PRO A 75 -7.26 7.97 -30.11
CA PRO A 75 -6.01 7.27 -30.39
C PRO A 75 -5.52 6.47 -29.18
N GLU A 76 -4.64 5.50 -29.44
CA GLU A 76 -3.97 4.73 -28.41
C GLU A 76 -3.05 5.62 -27.57
N VAL A 77 -3.09 5.44 -26.24
CA VAL A 77 -2.31 6.26 -25.29
C VAL A 77 -1.38 5.38 -24.49
N ARG A 78 -0.09 5.73 -24.46
CA ARG A 78 0.91 5.05 -23.62
C ARG A 78 0.74 5.48 -22.16
N VAL A 79 0.50 4.51 -21.28
CA VAL A 79 0.25 4.72 -19.85
C VAL A 79 1.25 3.99 -18.94
N LEU A 80 2.12 3.16 -19.51
CA LEU A 80 3.13 2.41 -18.76
C LEU A 80 4.06 3.33 -17.97
N GLY A 81 4.21 3.03 -16.68
CA GLY A 81 5.09 3.79 -15.78
C GLY A 81 4.50 5.12 -15.32
N LEU A 82 3.35 5.54 -15.86
CA LEU A 82 2.66 6.74 -15.39
C LEU A 82 1.96 6.47 -14.07
N THR A 83 1.94 7.48 -13.22
CA THR A 83 1.03 7.51 -12.08
C THR A 83 -0.41 7.74 -12.55
N ILE A 84 -1.39 7.41 -11.71
CA ILE A 84 -2.81 7.65 -12.01
C ILE A 84 -3.09 9.10 -12.49
N PRO A 85 -2.63 10.17 -11.81
CA PRO A 85 -2.91 11.53 -12.26
C PRO A 85 -2.25 11.86 -13.60
N GLU A 86 -1.04 11.37 -13.87
CA GLU A 86 -0.35 11.58 -15.14
C GLU A 86 -1.10 10.88 -16.29
N ALA A 87 -1.59 9.66 -16.05
CA ALA A 87 -2.41 8.93 -17.01
C ALA A 87 -3.72 9.66 -17.30
N VAL A 88 -4.38 10.22 -16.28
CA VAL A 88 -5.60 11.04 -16.45
C VAL A 88 -5.32 12.22 -17.40
N SER A 89 -4.23 12.95 -17.20
CA SER A 89 -3.86 14.07 -18.07
C SER A 89 -3.57 13.63 -19.51
N ALA A 90 -2.84 12.53 -19.70
CA ALA A 90 -2.51 12.00 -21.02
C ALA A 90 -3.77 11.55 -21.79
N ILE A 91 -4.70 10.88 -21.10
CA ILE A 91 -5.95 10.41 -21.70
C ILE A 91 -6.90 11.59 -21.99
N LYS A 92 -6.98 12.59 -21.10
CA LYS A 92 -7.74 13.81 -21.36
C LYS A 92 -7.25 14.51 -22.63
N ALA A 93 -5.93 14.64 -22.82
CA ALA A 93 -5.35 15.22 -24.03
C ALA A 93 -5.69 14.42 -25.31
N ALA A 94 -5.68 13.09 -25.23
CA ALA A 94 -6.05 12.23 -26.36
C ALA A 94 -7.51 12.38 -26.75
N TYR A 95 -8.42 12.45 -25.77
CA TYR A 95 -9.83 12.68 -26.03
C TYR A 95 -10.10 14.09 -26.56
N LEU A 96 -9.47 15.15 -26.01
CA LEU A 96 -9.60 16.54 -26.50
C LEU A 96 -9.31 16.70 -28.00
N THR A 97 -8.41 15.87 -28.54
CA THR A 97 -8.04 15.89 -29.96
C THR A 97 -9.16 15.37 -30.87
N LYS A 98 -10.05 14.51 -30.35
CA LYS A 98 -11.09 13.83 -31.14
C LYS A 98 -12.51 14.24 -30.78
N TYR A 99 -12.79 14.36 -29.49
CA TYR A 99 -14.03 14.85 -28.94
C TYR A 99 -13.69 16.14 -28.22
N ALA A 100 -14.31 17.25 -28.57
CA ALA A 100 -14.15 18.51 -27.87
C ALA A 100 -14.82 18.46 -26.48
N ILE A 101 -14.45 17.46 -25.69
CA ILE A 101 -14.78 17.28 -24.27
C ILE A 101 -14.07 18.38 -23.50
N GLY A 102 -14.64 19.60 -23.50
CA GLY A 102 -14.00 20.80 -22.96
C GLY A 102 -13.50 20.63 -21.52
N ASP A 103 -14.36 20.92 -20.55
CA ASP A 103 -13.99 20.92 -19.13
C ASP A 103 -14.35 19.63 -18.38
N SER A 104 -14.82 18.60 -19.09
CA SER A 104 -15.25 17.34 -18.49
C SER A 104 -14.14 16.69 -17.64
N SER A 105 -14.54 16.15 -16.49
CA SER A 105 -13.66 15.43 -15.58
C SER A 105 -13.47 13.98 -16.06
N VAL A 106 -12.21 13.55 -16.13
CA VAL A 106 -11.85 12.14 -16.44
C VAL A 106 -11.34 11.47 -15.17
N GLY A 107 -11.97 10.38 -14.78
CA GLY A 107 -11.57 9.51 -13.68
C GLY A 107 -10.96 8.20 -14.19
N ILE A 108 -9.89 7.75 -13.54
CA ILE A 108 -9.28 6.45 -13.81
C ILE A 108 -9.12 5.71 -12.49
N THR A 109 -9.60 4.47 -12.47
CA THR A 109 -9.47 3.55 -11.34
C THR A 109 -8.86 2.24 -11.83
N VAL A 110 -7.95 1.66 -11.05
CA VAL A 110 -7.40 0.34 -11.36
C VAL A 110 -8.34 -0.73 -10.78
N ASP A 111 -9.06 -1.43 -11.66
CA ASP A 111 -10.01 -2.50 -11.29
C ASP A 111 -9.27 -3.82 -11.00
N GLY A 112 -8.18 -4.06 -11.73
CA GLY A 112 -7.36 -5.25 -11.57
C GLY A 112 -5.89 -4.94 -11.74
N TYR A 113 -5.11 -5.20 -10.71
CA TYR A 113 -3.66 -5.02 -10.75
C TYR A 113 -2.99 -6.22 -11.42
N ALA A 114 -1.95 -5.96 -12.20
CA ALA A 114 -1.12 -7.01 -12.77
C ALA A 114 -0.50 -7.85 -11.64
N PRO A 115 -0.59 -9.19 -11.70
CA PRO A 115 0.00 -10.04 -10.68
C PRO A 115 1.52 -9.85 -10.66
N ARG A 116 2.06 -9.69 -9.46
CA ARG A 116 3.49 -9.55 -9.22
C ARG A 116 3.91 -10.70 -8.33
N GLU A 117 4.89 -11.48 -8.76
CA GLU A 117 5.42 -12.59 -7.99
C GLU A 117 6.96 -12.56 -7.98
N ALA A 118 7.54 -12.90 -6.84
CA ALA A 118 8.97 -13.14 -6.69
C ALA A 118 9.20 -14.64 -6.48
N THR A 119 10.09 -15.23 -7.27
CA THR A 119 10.47 -16.64 -7.09
C THR A 119 11.73 -16.72 -6.24
N ILE A 120 11.68 -17.45 -5.13
CA ILE A 120 12.84 -17.73 -4.29
C ILE A 120 13.18 -19.21 -4.41
N GLY A 121 14.43 -19.52 -4.75
CA GLY A 121 14.96 -20.88 -4.87
C GLY A 121 16.40 -20.99 -4.36
N GLY A 122 16.98 -22.18 -4.46
CA GLY A 122 18.35 -22.47 -4.00
C GLY A 122 18.41 -22.96 -2.55
N GLN A 123 19.47 -22.60 -1.81
CA GLN A 123 19.68 -22.99 -0.41
C GLN A 123 18.86 -22.11 0.56
N VAL A 124 17.54 -22.17 0.40
CA VAL A 124 16.55 -21.50 1.27
C VAL A 124 15.62 -22.55 1.88
N CYS A 125 15.04 -22.26 3.04
CA CYS A 125 14.23 -23.25 3.75
C CYS A 125 12.93 -23.60 3.02
N LYS A 126 12.27 -22.62 2.40
CA LYS A 126 11.01 -22.80 1.65
C LYS A 126 11.11 -22.15 0.27
N PRO A 127 11.56 -22.89 -0.76
CA PRO A 127 11.51 -22.41 -2.13
C PRO A 127 10.05 -22.32 -2.59
N ALA A 128 9.63 -21.14 -3.03
CA ALA A 128 8.26 -20.89 -3.48
C ALA A 128 8.17 -19.61 -4.31
N ARG A 129 7.00 -19.41 -4.95
CA ARG A 129 6.60 -18.13 -5.53
C ARG A 129 5.83 -17.34 -4.48
N TYR A 130 6.27 -16.12 -4.23
CA TYR A 130 5.67 -15.21 -3.26
C TYR A 130 4.97 -14.07 -3.99
N PRO A 131 3.64 -13.91 -3.85
CA PRO A 131 2.93 -12.79 -4.43
C PRO A 131 3.36 -11.50 -3.73
N LEU A 132 3.54 -10.44 -4.52
CA LEU A 132 3.85 -9.10 -4.04
C LEU A 132 2.58 -8.28 -4.03
N GLU A 133 2.26 -7.74 -2.86
CA GLU A 133 1.11 -6.86 -2.71
C GLU A 133 1.28 -5.58 -3.55
N VAL A 134 0.13 -5.07 -4.00
CA VAL A 134 0.05 -3.85 -4.80
C VAL A 134 0.39 -2.65 -3.92
N GLY A 135 1.28 -1.76 -4.40
CA GLY A 135 1.71 -0.58 -3.64
C GLY A 135 2.68 -0.87 -2.49
N ALA A 136 2.83 -2.14 -2.09
CA ALA A 136 3.83 -2.53 -1.11
C ALA A 136 5.23 -2.54 -1.76
N THR A 137 6.19 -1.92 -1.07
CA THR A 137 7.61 -2.06 -1.39
C THR A 137 8.17 -3.16 -0.52
N MET A 138 8.29 -4.36 -1.07
CA MET A 138 8.89 -5.50 -0.38
C MET A 138 10.37 -5.58 -0.69
N THR A 139 11.19 -5.79 0.34
CA THR A 139 12.64 -5.94 0.16
C THR A 139 13.02 -7.41 0.03
N LEU A 140 14.19 -7.69 -0.57
CA LEU A 140 14.72 -9.05 -0.64
C LEU A 140 14.91 -9.67 0.76
N ARG A 141 15.28 -8.85 1.75
CA ARG A 141 15.44 -9.30 3.15
C ARG A 141 14.11 -9.76 3.75
N ASP A 142 13.03 -9.05 3.44
CA ASP A 142 11.68 -9.35 3.90
C ASP A 142 11.17 -10.67 3.28
N LEU A 143 11.35 -10.82 1.96
CA LEU A 143 11.09 -12.07 1.23
C LEU A 143 11.85 -13.27 1.82
N LEU A 144 13.15 -13.10 2.09
CA LEU A 144 13.96 -14.14 2.73
C LEU A 144 13.49 -14.44 4.16
N PHE A 145 13.09 -13.41 4.92
CA PHE A 145 12.58 -13.57 6.27
C PHE A 145 11.31 -14.43 6.30
N ILE A 146 10.35 -14.18 5.39
CA ILE A 146 9.10 -14.96 5.28
C ILE A 146 9.35 -16.39 4.77
N SER A 147 10.41 -16.61 3.97
CA SER A 147 10.79 -17.95 3.54
C SER A 147 11.37 -18.84 4.65
N ARG A 148 11.71 -18.27 5.81
CA ARG A 148 12.16 -19.04 6.96
C ARG A 148 10.99 -19.81 7.59
N PRO A 149 11.22 -21.00 8.14
CA PRO A 149 10.24 -21.58 9.05
C PRO A 149 10.08 -20.64 10.24
N ALA A 150 8.82 -20.37 10.64
CA ALA A 150 8.58 -19.95 12.01
C ALA A 150 9.27 -20.99 12.89
N VAL A 151 10.09 -20.55 13.84
CA VAL A 151 10.63 -21.45 14.87
C VAL A 151 9.47 -21.88 15.77
N ALA A 152 8.64 -22.77 15.25
CA ALA A 152 7.66 -23.55 16.00
C ALA A 152 8.46 -24.64 16.71
N GLY A 153 9.12 -24.25 17.79
CA GLY A 153 10.11 -25.10 18.44
C GLY A 153 10.60 -24.50 19.76
N GLY A 154 9.68 -24.23 20.68
CA GLY A 154 9.97 -24.63 22.05
C GLY A 154 10.30 -26.12 21.98
N TRP A 155 11.55 -26.46 22.27
CA TRP A 155 12.04 -27.82 22.22
C TRP A 155 11.21 -28.65 23.19
N GLY A 156 10.31 -29.47 22.64
CA GLY A 156 9.56 -30.42 23.41
C GLY A 156 10.53 -31.45 23.99
N HIS A 157 10.96 -31.24 25.24
CA HIS A 157 11.41 -32.31 26.10
C HIS A 157 10.23 -33.26 26.30
N ARG A 158 10.06 -34.24 25.42
CA ARG A 158 9.23 -35.42 25.71
C ARG A 158 9.96 -36.70 25.33
N ASN A 159 10.47 -37.30 26.40
CA ASN A 159 10.39 -38.72 26.71
C ASN A 159 11.33 -39.66 25.96
N GLY A 160 12.58 -39.65 26.41
CA GLY A 160 13.37 -40.88 26.56
C GLY A 160 13.02 -41.63 27.85
N GLN A 161 11.72 -41.90 28.11
CA GLN A 161 11.34 -42.83 29.17
C GLN A 161 11.17 -44.21 28.55
N VAL A 162 12.29 -44.91 28.59
CA VAL A 162 12.53 -46.34 28.39
C VAL A 162 11.32 -47.24 28.62
N ALA A 163 11.16 -48.15 27.65
CA ALA A 163 10.29 -49.31 27.70
C ALA A 163 10.50 -50.11 28.99
N GLY A 164 9.43 -50.28 29.76
CA GLY A 164 9.40 -51.10 30.96
C GLY A 164 7.99 -51.64 31.21
N GLY A 165 7.74 -52.84 30.68
CA GLY A 165 6.85 -53.87 31.23
C GLY A 165 5.38 -53.55 31.52
N ALA A 166 4.48 -54.18 30.78
CA ALA A 166 3.36 -54.98 31.32
C ALA A 166 2.57 -55.57 30.17
N GLY A 167 2.63 -56.90 30.04
CA GLY A 167 1.95 -57.63 28.97
C GLY A 167 0.43 -57.63 29.12
N HIS A 168 -0.26 -57.71 27.99
CA HIS A 168 -1.58 -58.31 27.90
C HIS A 168 -1.64 -59.10 26.59
N ALA A 169 -1.90 -60.40 26.74
CA ALA A 169 -2.07 -61.35 25.66
C ALA A 169 -3.24 -60.95 24.73
N ASN A 170 -3.06 -61.19 23.44
CA ASN A 170 -4.10 -61.09 22.43
C ASN A 170 -4.79 -62.46 22.27
N PRO A 171 -6.05 -62.65 22.70
CA PRO A 171 -6.80 -63.83 22.32
C PRO A 171 -7.36 -63.66 20.90
N THR A 172 -6.74 -64.38 19.97
CA THR A 172 -7.27 -64.72 18.65
C THR A 172 -8.75 -65.10 18.75
N GLN A 173 -9.66 -64.25 18.25
CA GLN A 173 -11.05 -64.63 18.03
C GLN A 173 -11.11 -65.60 16.85
N ARG A 174 -11.19 -66.88 17.19
CA ARG A 174 -11.51 -67.99 16.28
C ARG A 174 -13.03 -67.97 16.08
N ILE A 175 -13.47 -67.37 14.98
CA ILE A 175 -14.82 -67.53 14.45
C ILE A 175 -14.79 -68.73 13.47
N ASP A 176 -15.91 -69.45 13.42
CA ASP A 176 -16.23 -70.65 12.64
C ASP A 176 -15.87 -72.03 13.25
N GLN A 177 -16.86 -72.61 13.95
CA GLN A 177 -17.39 -73.94 13.61
C GLN A 177 -18.92 -73.97 13.77
N ASN A 178 -19.58 -74.25 12.64
CA ASN A 178 -20.75 -75.12 12.43
C ASN A 178 -22.04 -74.89 13.24
#